data_AF-A0A316RT60-F1
#
_entry.id   AF-A0A316RT60-F1
#
_cell.length_a   1.000
_cell.length_b   1.000
_cell.length_c   1.000
_cell.angle_alpha   90.00
_cell.angle_beta   90.00
_cell.angle_gamma   90.00
#
_symmetry.space_group_name_H-M   'P 1'
#
loop_
_entity.id
_entity.type
_entity.pdbx_description
1 polymer ?
#
loop_
_entity_poly.entity_id
_entity_poly.type
_entity_poly.pdbx_seq_one_letter_code
_entity_poly.pdbx_strand_id
1 'polypeptide(L)'
;MDKSLCVAIQGIRGSYHHVAVEKFFGRETDFVECAVFKDVPEAIENGKADYGVMAIENSIAGSLLQNHKLLGLHGQKIIGEVYVHIEHCLLANPGVRIEDLTEVESHPMAILQCENFFSQYPEIRLLESNDTARSARMVASKKLRTTGAIASELCARLFGLDVLARGIQTMSNNYTRFFVIGHSGEEIPPDADKASLRFVTKHESGSLSKILSVLAMHGLNLTKIQSVAIMERPWEYAFYADVMFPSLSTFNAAIEVVSHQTEQLEIQGIYKHNES
;
A
#
# COMPACT_ATOMS: atom_id res chain seq x y z
N MET A 1 -14.75 -4.74 28.03
CA MET A 1 -14.31 -5.53 26.86
C MET A 1 -13.49 -4.59 26.04
N ASP A 2 -12.20 -4.88 25.87
CA ASP A 2 -11.33 -4.06 25.04
C ASP A 2 -11.90 -4.10 23.61
N LYS A 3 -12.18 -2.94 23.02
CA LYS A 3 -12.80 -2.88 21.69
C LYS A 3 -11.76 -3.44 20.71
N SER A 4 -12.12 -4.49 19.98
CA SER A 4 -11.28 -5.02 18.91
C SER A 4 -11.01 -3.92 17.89
N LEU A 5 -9.74 -3.78 17.48
CA LEU A 5 -9.32 -2.76 16.54
C LEU A 5 -9.85 -3.11 15.14
N CYS A 6 -10.54 -2.17 14.50
CA CYS A 6 -11.11 -2.37 13.17
C CYS A 6 -10.32 -1.61 12.11
N VAL A 7 -9.86 -2.31 11.06
CA VAL A 7 -9.01 -1.75 10.01
C VAL A 7 -9.64 -1.93 8.63
N ALA A 8 -9.79 -0.83 7.89
CA ALA A 8 -10.26 -0.85 6.52
C ALA A 8 -9.13 -1.22 5.55
N ILE A 9 -9.40 -2.16 4.64
CA ILE A 9 -8.46 -2.60 3.59
C ILE A 9 -9.15 -2.65 2.24
N GLN A 10 -8.44 -2.30 1.17
CA GLN A 10 -8.92 -2.58 -0.17
C GLN A 10 -8.74 -4.07 -0.49
N GLY A 11 -9.79 -4.70 -1.01
CA GLY A 11 -9.85 -6.13 -1.27
C GLY A 11 -10.49 -6.90 -0.12
N ILE A 12 -10.07 -8.15 0.07
CA ILE A 12 -10.60 -9.03 1.11
C ILE A 12 -9.51 -9.49 2.08
N ARG A 13 -9.90 -10.14 3.18
CA ARG A 13 -8.97 -10.86 4.05
C ARG A 13 -8.13 -11.86 3.25
N GLY A 14 -6.82 -11.84 3.49
CA GLY A 14 -5.83 -12.65 2.77
C GLY A 14 -5.09 -11.86 1.69
N SER A 15 -5.58 -10.67 1.31
CA SER A 15 -4.84 -9.76 0.43
C SER A 15 -3.52 -9.31 1.06
N TYR A 16 -2.64 -8.71 0.25
CA TYR A 16 -1.41 -8.09 0.77
C TYR A 16 -1.68 -6.89 1.70
N HIS A 17 -2.87 -6.25 1.61
CA HIS A 17 -3.30 -5.28 2.63
C HIS A 17 -3.55 -5.94 3.98
N HIS A 18 -4.10 -7.17 4.01
CA HIS A 18 -4.21 -7.94 5.25
C HIS A 18 -2.82 -8.24 5.84
N VAL A 19 -1.86 -8.66 5.00
CA VAL A 19 -0.47 -8.89 5.44
C VAL A 19 0.16 -7.61 6.03
N ALA A 20 -0.08 -6.46 5.39
CA ALA A 20 0.38 -5.16 5.89
C ALA A 20 -0.23 -4.82 7.26
N VAL A 21 -1.51 -5.11 7.48
CA VAL A 21 -2.19 -4.93 8.78
C VAL A 21 -1.57 -5.83 9.85
N GLU A 22 -1.40 -7.13 9.59
CA GLU A 22 -0.77 -8.05 10.55
C GLU A 22 0.64 -7.59 10.93
N LYS A 23 1.42 -7.14 9.94
CA LYS A 23 2.79 -6.67 10.13
C LYS A 23 2.88 -5.35 10.92
N PHE A 24 1.96 -4.42 10.69
CA PHE A 24 2.00 -3.11 11.37
C PHE A 24 1.44 -3.18 12.80
N PHE A 25 0.29 -3.82 13.01
CA PHE A 25 -0.37 -3.83 14.32
C PHE A 25 0.11 -4.96 15.23
N GLY A 26 0.64 -6.05 14.68
CA GLY A 26 1.18 -7.17 15.46
C GLY A 26 0.17 -7.89 16.36
N ARG A 27 -1.14 -7.67 16.13
CA ARG A 27 -2.24 -8.24 16.90
C ARG A 27 -3.42 -8.56 15.99
N GLU A 28 -4.35 -9.37 16.49
CA GLU A 28 -5.60 -9.64 15.78
C GLU A 28 -6.45 -8.38 15.65
N THR A 29 -7.00 -8.17 14.46
CA THR A 29 -7.83 -7.01 14.10
C THR A 29 -9.08 -7.47 13.36
N ASP A 30 -10.17 -6.73 13.52
CA ASP A 30 -11.33 -6.83 12.64
C ASP A 30 -11.08 -6.06 11.35
N PHE A 31 -11.76 -6.47 10.28
CA PHE A 31 -11.56 -5.90 8.95
C PHE A 31 -12.84 -5.30 8.37
N VAL A 32 -12.70 -4.11 7.78
CA VAL A 32 -13.68 -3.58 6.81
C VAL A 32 -13.13 -3.83 5.41
N GLU A 33 -13.72 -4.79 4.69
CA GLU A 33 -13.35 -5.12 3.31
C GLU A 33 -13.96 -4.08 2.34
N CYS A 34 -13.10 -3.28 1.72
CA CYS A 34 -13.47 -2.24 0.77
C CYS A 34 -13.31 -2.74 -0.67
N ALA A 35 -14.30 -2.46 -1.53
CA ALA A 35 -14.22 -2.89 -2.94
C ALA A 35 -13.18 -2.08 -3.71
N VAL A 36 -13.14 -0.77 -3.47
CA VAL A 36 -12.23 0.18 -4.13
C VAL A 36 -11.50 1.05 -3.11
N PHE A 37 -10.37 1.64 -3.52
CA PHE A 37 -9.50 2.40 -2.61
C PHE A 37 -10.19 3.60 -1.96
N LYS A 38 -11.12 4.28 -2.64
CA LYS A 38 -11.85 5.42 -2.08
C LYS A 38 -12.69 5.05 -0.84
N ASP A 39 -13.14 3.79 -0.75
CA ASP A 39 -14.00 3.37 0.34
C ASP A 39 -13.20 3.20 1.65
N VAL A 40 -11.87 3.12 1.59
CA VAL A 40 -10.99 2.96 2.76
C VAL A 40 -10.99 4.22 3.65
N PRO A 41 -10.64 5.43 3.15
CA PRO A 41 -10.78 6.65 3.95
C PRO A 41 -12.24 6.94 4.33
N GLU A 42 -13.21 6.68 3.44
CA GLU A 42 -14.64 6.82 3.75
C GLU A 42 -15.07 5.92 4.93
N ALA A 43 -14.52 4.72 5.07
CA ALA A 43 -14.82 3.82 6.19
C ALA A 43 -14.35 4.41 7.53
N ILE A 44 -13.22 5.11 7.55
CA ILE A 44 -12.69 5.80 8.73
C ILE A 44 -13.55 7.03 9.06
N GLU A 45 -13.86 7.85 8.05
CA GLU A 45 -14.69 9.06 8.22
C GLU A 45 -16.07 8.71 8.82
N ASN A 46 -16.68 7.61 8.36
CA ASN A 46 -17.98 7.16 8.83
C ASN A 46 -17.93 6.35 10.15
N GLY A 47 -16.76 6.23 10.80
CA GLY A 47 -16.58 5.48 12.05
C GLY A 47 -16.78 3.97 11.93
N LYS A 48 -16.71 3.41 10.71
CA LYS A 48 -16.79 1.96 10.46
C LYS A 48 -15.46 1.25 10.75
N ALA A 49 -14.35 1.96 10.59
CA ALA A 49 -13.00 1.48 10.90
C ALA A 49 -12.26 2.54 11.73
N ASP A 50 -11.36 2.09 12.60
CA ASP A 50 -10.50 2.97 13.39
C ASP A 50 -9.28 3.43 12.56
N TYR A 51 -8.76 2.55 11.68
CA TYR A 51 -7.65 2.84 10.76
C TYR A 51 -7.92 2.30 9.36
N GLY A 52 -7.07 2.67 8.41
CA GLY A 52 -7.07 2.09 7.06
C GLY A 52 -5.66 1.84 6.55
N VAL A 53 -5.52 0.88 5.64
CA VAL A 53 -4.24 0.57 4.99
C VAL A 53 -4.37 0.71 3.49
N MET A 54 -3.48 1.51 2.90
CA MET A 54 -3.49 1.83 1.48
C MET A 54 -2.14 1.52 0.84
N ALA A 55 -2.12 0.80 -0.28
CA ALA A 55 -0.93 0.64 -1.11
C ALA A 55 -0.58 1.96 -1.83
N ILE A 56 0.66 2.41 -1.75
CA ILE A 56 1.07 3.73 -2.25
C ILE A 56 2.18 3.63 -3.29
N GLU A 57 3.04 2.63 -3.18
CA GLU A 57 4.15 2.42 -4.10
C GLU A 57 4.49 0.94 -4.19
N ASN A 58 4.82 0.47 -5.40
CA ASN A 58 5.37 -0.86 -5.63
C ASN A 58 6.76 -0.72 -6.29
N SER A 59 7.71 -1.58 -5.90
CA SER A 59 9.10 -1.51 -6.39
C SER A 59 9.24 -1.78 -7.89
N ILE A 60 8.24 -2.42 -8.51
CA ILE A 60 8.24 -2.76 -9.95
C ILE A 60 7.33 -1.79 -10.71
N ALA A 61 6.09 -1.59 -10.25
CA ALA A 61 5.10 -0.76 -10.95
C ALA A 61 5.22 0.74 -10.65
N GLY A 62 6.01 1.14 -9.66
CA GLY A 62 6.19 2.52 -9.24
C GLY A 62 5.05 3.04 -8.35
N SER A 63 4.84 4.35 -8.36
CA SER A 63 3.89 5.03 -7.47
C SER A 63 2.44 4.86 -7.91
N LEU A 64 1.57 4.51 -6.96
CA LEU A 64 0.11 4.44 -7.16
C LEU A 64 -0.48 5.86 -6.98
N LEU A 65 -0.27 6.73 -7.97
CA LEU A 65 -0.63 8.16 -7.89
C LEU A 65 -2.10 8.43 -7.58
N GLN A 66 -3.00 7.54 -8.02
CA GLN A 66 -4.43 7.67 -7.72
C GLN A 66 -4.70 7.55 -6.21
N ASN A 67 -3.95 6.70 -5.51
CA ASN A 67 -4.12 6.49 -4.07
C ASN A 67 -3.57 7.68 -3.28
N HIS A 68 -2.48 8.31 -3.73
CA HIS A 68 -1.99 9.56 -3.14
C HIS A 68 -3.04 10.68 -3.13
N LYS A 69 -3.88 10.76 -4.17
CA LYS A 69 -4.94 11.77 -4.27
C LYS A 69 -6.08 11.55 -3.29
N LEU A 70 -6.26 10.32 -2.78
CA LEU A 70 -7.30 9.98 -1.80
C LEU A 70 -6.87 10.36 -0.37
N LEU A 71 -5.57 10.53 -0.13
CA LEU A 71 -5.04 10.94 1.16
C LEU A 71 -5.39 12.40 1.44
N GLY A 72 -5.87 12.68 2.65
CA GLY A 72 -6.21 14.04 3.10
C GLY A 72 -7.59 14.54 2.67
N LEU A 73 -8.28 13.88 1.73
CA LEU A 73 -9.62 14.31 1.27
C LEU A 73 -10.68 14.29 2.38
N HIS A 74 -10.57 13.36 3.32
CA HIS A 74 -11.56 13.17 4.40
C HIS A 74 -10.96 13.42 5.79
N GLY A 75 -9.88 14.23 5.86
CA GLY A 75 -9.25 14.64 7.12
C GLY A 75 -8.38 13.58 7.81
N GLN A 76 -8.13 12.43 7.17
CA GLN A 76 -7.19 11.43 7.69
C GLN A 76 -5.74 11.88 7.56
N LYS A 77 -4.90 11.36 8.46
CA LYS A 77 -3.45 11.54 8.43
C LYS A 77 -2.75 10.19 8.33
N ILE A 78 -1.56 10.19 7.74
CA ILE A 78 -0.66 9.04 7.73
C ILE A 78 -0.04 8.92 9.13
N ILE A 79 -0.27 7.80 9.78
CA ILE A 79 0.23 7.50 11.13
C ILE A 79 1.42 6.53 11.09
N GLY A 80 1.70 5.94 9.93
CA GLY A 80 2.78 5.00 9.77
C GLY A 80 2.86 4.45 8.36
N GLU A 81 3.89 3.67 8.13
CA GLU A 81 4.11 2.94 6.89
C GLU A 81 4.54 1.50 7.17
N VAL A 82 4.38 0.66 6.16
CA VAL A 82 4.84 -0.72 6.20
C VAL A 82 5.23 -1.19 4.80
N TYR A 83 6.32 -1.94 4.72
CA TYR A 83 6.79 -2.55 3.49
C TYR A 83 6.49 -4.04 3.54
N VAL A 84 5.77 -4.55 2.54
CA VAL A 84 5.43 -5.96 2.42
C VAL A 84 6.15 -6.53 1.21
N HIS A 85 6.91 -7.60 1.46
CA HIS A 85 7.48 -8.43 0.40
C HIS A 85 6.35 -9.22 -0.28
N ILE A 86 6.20 -9.02 -1.59
CA ILE A 86 5.14 -9.62 -2.39
C ILE A 86 5.66 -10.95 -2.94
N GLU A 87 5.36 -12.01 -2.20
CA GLU A 87 5.67 -13.38 -2.60
C GLU A 87 4.39 -14.13 -3.01
N HIS A 88 4.32 -14.46 -4.31
CA HIS A 88 3.19 -15.20 -4.85
C HIS A 88 3.38 -16.70 -4.63
N CYS A 89 2.32 -17.35 -4.17
CA CYS A 89 2.23 -18.80 -4.02
C CYS A 89 1.21 -19.37 -5.00
N LEU A 90 1.50 -20.56 -5.53
CA LEU A 90 0.49 -21.39 -6.18
C LEU A 90 -0.25 -22.20 -5.11
N LEU A 91 -1.54 -21.96 -4.97
CA LEU A 91 -2.40 -22.59 -3.96
C LEU A 91 -3.41 -23.53 -4.61
N ALA A 92 -3.74 -24.63 -3.94
CA ALA A 92 -4.81 -25.54 -4.33
C ALA A 92 -5.48 -26.19 -3.12
N ASN A 93 -6.62 -26.86 -3.33
CA ASN A 93 -7.28 -27.58 -2.23
C ASN A 93 -6.39 -28.73 -1.70
N PRO A 94 -6.56 -29.13 -0.43
CA PRO A 94 -5.74 -30.17 0.18
C PRO A 94 -5.63 -31.45 -0.65
N GLY A 95 -4.39 -31.92 -0.86
CA GLY A 95 -4.10 -33.12 -1.63
C GLY A 95 -4.37 -33.02 -3.14
N VAL A 96 -4.53 -31.82 -3.69
CA VAL A 96 -4.37 -31.55 -5.13
C VAL A 96 -2.88 -31.42 -5.43
N ARG A 97 -2.41 -32.02 -6.52
CA ARG A 97 -1.05 -31.81 -7.00
C ARG A 97 -1.03 -30.85 -8.19
N ILE A 98 0.14 -30.31 -8.52
CA ILE A 98 0.27 -29.39 -9.66
C ILE A 98 -0.14 -30.05 -10.98
N GLU A 99 0.08 -31.36 -11.13
CA GLU A 99 -0.29 -32.11 -12.34
C GLU A 99 -1.80 -32.34 -12.49
N ASP A 100 -2.57 -32.12 -11.43
CA ASP A 100 -4.04 -32.19 -11.47
C ASP A 100 -4.67 -30.88 -11.98
N LEU A 101 -3.87 -29.80 -12.09
CA LEU A 101 -4.37 -28.48 -12.46
C LEU A 101 -4.53 -28.35 -13.97
N THR A 102 -5.71 -27.88 -14.39
CA THR A 102 -5.98 -27.46 -15.77
C THR A 102 -6.11 -25.95 -15.88
N GLU A 103 -6.37 -25.28 -14.76
CA GLU A 103 -6.63 -23.84 -14.69
C GLU A 103 -5.98 -23.23 -13.44
N VAL A 104 -5.50 -22.00 -13.55
CA VAL A 104 -5.05 -21.19 -12.41
C VAL A 104 -5.64 -19.81 -12.53
N GLU A 105 -6.26 -19.31 -11.46
CA GLU A 105 -6.92 -18.00 -11.43
C GLU A 105 -6.19 -17.00 -10.53
N SER A 106 -6.05 -15.75 -10.99
CA SER A 106 -5.54 -14.66 -10.15
C SER A 106 -5.81 -13.28 -10.77
N HIS A 107 -5.30 -12.22 -10.15
CA HIS A 107 -5.29 -10.87 -10.72
C HIS A 107 -4.34 -10.79 -11.93
N PRO A 108 -4.68 -10.06 -13.02
CA PRO A 108 -3.84 -9.94 -14.21
C PRO A 108 -2.38 -9.58 -13.92
N MET A 109 -2.16 -8.65 -12.99
CA MET A 109 -0.80 -8.26 -12.58
C MET A 109 -0.02 -9.40 -11.89
N ALA A 110 -0.69 -10.27 -11.13
CA ALA A 110 -0.04 -11.41 -10.50
C ALA A 110 0.27 -12.50 -11.55
N ILE A 111 -0.65 -12.73 -12.49
CA ILE A 111 -0.43 -13.62 -13.64
C ILE A 111 0.80 -13.17 -14.44
N LEU A 112 0.84 -11.90 -14.84
CA LEU A 112 1.96 -11.31 -15.58
C LEU A 112 3.30 -11.50 -14.84
N GLN A 113 3.29 -11.35 -13.52
CA GLN A 113 4.48 -11.56 -12.70
C GLN A 113 4.92 -13.02 -12.61
N CYS A 114 4.07 -13.99 -12.92
CA CYS A 114 4.35 -15.43 -12.79
C CYS A 114 4.46 -16.17 -14.14
N GLU A 115 4.41 -15.47 -15.28
CA GLU A 115 4.44 -16.08 -16.62
C GLU A 115 5.61 -17.06 -16.82
N ASN A 116 6.80 -16.71 -16.33
CA ASN A 116 7.98 -17.57 -16.46
C ASN A 116 7.80 -18.92 -15.75
N PHE A 117 7.16 -18.94 -14.57
CA PHE A 117 6.85 -20.19 -13.87
C PHE A 117 5.86 -21.04 -14.66
N PHE A 118 4.79 -20.43 -15.18
CA PHE A 118 3.77 -21.15 -15.95
C PHE A 118 4.21 -21.56 -17.36
N SER A 119 5.31 -21.01 -17.88
CA SER A 119 5.91 -21.50 -19.13
C SER A 119 6.35 -22.97 -19.08
N GLN A 120 6.56 -23.50 -17.86
CA GLN A 120 6.90 -24.90 -17.61
C GLN A 120 5.66 -25.82 -17.59
N TYR A 121 4.45 -25.24 -17.57
CA TYR A 121 3.16 -25.93 -17.47
C TYR A 121 2.18 -25.42 -18.54
N PRO A 122 2.50 -25.58 -19.84
CA PRO A 122 1.72 -25.00 -20.94
C PRO A 122 0.26 -25.51 -21.03
N GLU A 123 -0.05 -26.62 -20.38
CA GLU A 123 -1.39 -27.19 -20.25
C GLU A 123 -2.29 -26.43 -19.26
N ILE A 124 -1.72 -25.64 -18.35
CA ILE A 124 -2.47 -24.86 -17.37
C ILE A 124 -2.94 -23.55 -17.99
N ARG A 125 -4.26 -23.36 -18.06
CA ARG A 125 -4.85 -22.09 -18.53
C ARG A 125 -4.90 -21.05 -17.41
N LEU A 126 -4.31 -19.87 -17.67
CA LEU A 126 -4.37 -18.74 -16.74
C LEU A 126 -5.68 -17.97 -16.92
N LEU A 127 -6.43 -17.80 -15.83
CA LEU A 127 -7.71 -17.13 -15.78
C LEU A 127 -7.59 -15.82 -15.00
N GLU A 128 -7.98 -14.73 -15.64
CA GLU A 128 -7.97 -13.41 -15.01
C GLU A 128 -9.18 -13.21 -14.09
N SER A 129 -8.93 -12.56 -12.96
CA SER A 129 -9.92 -12.20 -11.96
C SER A 129 -9.58 -10.84 -11.32
N ASN A 130 -10.47 -10.31 -10.50
CA ASN A 130 -10.30 -8.95 -9.97
C ASN A 130 -9.42 -8.87 -8.71
N ASP A 131 -9.06 -9.98 -8.05
CA ASP A 131 -8.35 -9.96 -6.77
C ASP A 131 -7.75 -11.34 -6.44
N THR A 132 -6.47 -11.38 -6.03
CA THR A 132 -5.74 -12.62 -5.77
C THR A 132 -6.31 -13.44 -4.61
N ALA A 133 -6.73 -12.77 -3.52
CA ALA A 133 -7.30 -13.44 -2.36
C ALA A 133 -8.71 -13.96 -2.67
N ARG A 134 -9.49 -13.24 -3.50
CA ARG A 134 -10.79 -13.75 -3.97
C ARG A 134 -10.65 -15.02 -4.79
N SER A 135 -9.64 -15.14 -5.66
CA SER A 135 -9.36 -16.38 -6.39
C SER A 135 -9.08 -17.53 -5.45
N ALA A 136 -8.20 -17.34 -4.45
CA ALA A 136 -7.92 -18.36 -3.44
C ALA A 136 -9.17 -18.76 -2.64
N ARG A 137 -9.97 -17.79 -2.19
CA ARG A 137 -11.23 -18.05 -1.49
C ARG A 137 -12.22 -18.83 -2.37
N MET A 138 -12.28 -18.53 -3.66
CA MET A 138 -13.14 -19.25 -4.59
C MET A 138 -12.69 -20.70 -4.74
N VAL A 139 -11.39 -20.95 -4.96
CA VAL A 139 -10.83 -22.31 -5.04
C VAL A 139 -11.19 -23.11 -3.79
N ALA A 140 -10.98 -22.54 -2.60
CA ALA A 140 -11.31 -23.19 -1.32
C ALA A 140 -12.82 -23.47 -1.16
N SER A 141 -13.65 -22.43 -1.31
CA SER A 141 -15.10 -22.53 -1.04
C SER A 141 -15.82 -23.50 -1.98
N LYS A 142 -15.40 -23.55 -3.26
CA LYS A 142 -15.95 -24.47 -4.25
C LYS A 142 -15.26 -25.84 -4.27
N LYS A 143 -14.23 -26.05 -3.44
CA LYS A 143 -13.44 -27.29 -3.37
C LYS A 143 -12.93 -27.74 -4.75
N LEU A 144 -12.50 -26.79 -5.58
CA LEU A 144 -12.03 -27.07 -6.94
C LEU A 144 -10.78 -27.96 -6.89
N ARG A 145 -10.81 -29.05 -7.64
CA ARG A 145 -9.73 -30.04 -7.70
C ARG A 145 -8.78 -29.82 -8.88
N THR A 146 -9.24 -29.16 -9.93
CA THR A 146 -8.50 -28.90 -11.18
C THR A 146 -8.12 -27.44 -11.36
N THR A 147 -8.44 -26.58 -10.37
CA THR A 147 -8.20 -25.15 -10.42
C THR A 147 -7.35 -24.72 -9.22
N GLY A 148 -6.22 -24.09 -9.50
CA GLY A 148 -5.36 -23.43 -8.50
C GLY A 148 -5.59 -21.93 -8.46
N ALA A 149 -4.94 -21.26 -7.51
CA ALA A 149 -4.94 -19.80 -7.41
C ALA A 149 -3.52 -19.26 -7.17
N ILE A 150 -3.20 -18.12 -7.76
CA ILE A 150 -2.00 -17.36 -7.37
C ILE A 150 -2.41 -16.35 -6.30
N ALA A 151 -1.88 -16.49 -5.09
CA ALA A 151 -2.21 -15.60 -3.97
C ALA A 151 -1.09 -15.56 -2.93
N SER A 152 -1.28 -14.78 -1.87
CA SER A 152 -0.36 -14.74 -0.72
C SER A 152 -0.40 -16.07 0.05
N GLU A 153 0.69 -16.40 0.74
CA GLU A 153 0.70 -17.57 1.65
C GLU A 153 -0.32 -17.43 2.80
N LEU A 154 -0.67 -16.19 3.19
CA LEU A 154 -1.71 -15.94 4.18
C LEU A 154 -3.07 -16.52 3.75
N CYS A 155 -3.39 -16.52 2.44
CA CYS A 155 -4.60 -17.15 1.93
C CYS A 155 -4.63 -18.66 2.17
N ALA A 156 -3.47 -19.33 2.14
CA ALA A 156 -3.37 -20.76 2.41
C ALA A 156 -3.81 -21.07 3.85
N ARG A 157 -3.30 -20.28 4.81
CA ARG A 157 -3.68 -20.42 6.24
C ARG A 157 -5.15 -20.08 6.47
N LEU A 158 -5.63 -18.97 5.92
CA LEU A 158 -7.00 -18.49 6.16
C LEU A 158 -8.07 -19.38 5.53
N PHE A 159 -7.80 -19.96 4.36
CA PHE A 159 -8.79 -20.71 3.59
C PHE A 159 -8.55 -22.22 3.59
N GLY A 160 -7.53 -22.71 4.30
CA GLY A 160 -7.21 -24.13 4.41
C GLY A 160 -6.77 -24.74 3.07
N LEU A 161 -5.93 -24.02 2.32
CA LEU A 161 -5.37 -24.48 1.05
C LEU A 161 -3.94 -25.00 1.26
N ASP A 162 -3.51 -25.91 0.39
CA ASP A 162 -2.12 -26.36 0.29
C ASP A 162 -1.32 -25.40 -0.60
N VAL A 163 -0.07 -25.16 -0.22
CA VAL A 163 0.90 -24.40 -1.02
C VAL A 163 1.66 -25.39 -1.92
N LEU A 164 1.40 -25.35 -3.22
CA LEU A 164 2.06 -26.20 -4.20
C LEU A 164 3.45 -25.68 -4.58
N ALA A 165 3.60 -24.36 -4.66
CA ALA A 165 4.86 -23.68 -4.93
C ALA A 165 4.87 -22.30 -4.26
N ARG A 166 6.05 -21.89 -3.79
CA ARG A 166 6.32 -20.56 -3.19
C ARG A 166 7.23 -19.76 -4.11
N GLY A 167 7.13 -18.44 -4.05
CA GLY A 167 8.03 -17.54 -4.78
C GLY A 167 7.98 -17.73 -6.30
N ILE A 168 6.79 -17.91 -6.88
CA ILE A 168 6.63 -18.21 -8.31
C ILE A 168 6.73 -16.98 -9.22
N GLN A 169 6.88 -15.79 -8.63
CA GLN A 169 7.07 -14.55 -9.37
C GLN A 169 8.46 -14.46 -10.01
N THR A 170 8.54 -13.87 -11.20
CA THR A 170 9.78 -13.64 -11.95
C THR A 170 10.77 -12.75 -11.19
N MET A 171 10.27 -11.71 -10.51
CA MET A 171 11.09 -10.77 -9.76
C MET A 171 10.97 -11.06 -8.27
N SER A 172 12.02 -11.63 -7.68
CA SER A 172 12.04 -11.95 -6.25
C SER A 172 12.05 -10.72 -5.36
N ASN A 173 12.66 -9.61 -5.79
CA ASN A 173 12.71 -8.34 -5.04
C ASN A 173 11.49 -7.45 -5.33
N ASN A 174 10.29 -7.95 -5.05
CA ASN A 174 9.03 -7.22 -5.23
C ASN A 174 8.49 -6.75 -3.87
N TYR A 175 8.44 -5.44 -3.64
CA TYR A 175 7.93 -4.87 -2.40
C TYR A 175 6.84 -3.86 -2.70
N THR A 176 5.80 -3.88 -1.88
CA THR A 176 4.80 -2.81 -1.86
C THR A 176 4.89 -2.08 -0.55
N ARG A 177 4.98 -0.75 -0.63
CA ARG A 177 4.89 0.16 0.49
C ARG A 177 3.43 0.58 0.68
N PHE A 178 2.97 0.48 1.92
CA PHE A 178 1.63 0.86 2.34
C PHE A 178 1.72 1.98 3.36
N PHE A 179 0.76 2.91 3.31
CA PHE A 179 0.48 3.81 4.42
C PHE A 179 -0.60 3.23 5.31
N VAL A 180 -0.42 3.44 6.61
CA VAL A 180 -1.48 3.30 7.60
C VAL A 180 -2.02 4.69 7.87
N ILE A 181 -3.32 4.86 7.70
CA ILE A 181 -4.02 6.12 7.88
C ILE A 181 -4.99 6.04 9.06
N GLY A 182 -5.10 7.14 9.79
CA GLY A 182 -5.98 7.29 10.94
C GLY A 182 -6.59 8.69 11.01
N HIS A 183 -7.30 8.99 12.10
CA HIS A 183 -7.88 10.30 12.31
C HIS A 183 -6.80 11.39 12.52
N SER A 184 -7.12 12.65 12.21
CA SER A 184 -6.18 13.78 12.35
C SER A 184 -5.78 14.14 13.78
N GLY A 185 -6.51 13.62 14.78
CA GLY A 185 -6.21 13.85 16.20
C GLY A 185 -5.23 12.85 16.83
N GLU A 186 -4.71 11.90 16.05
CA GLU A 186 -3.74 10.92 16.53
C GLU A 186 -2.44 11.61 16.99
N GLU A 187 -1.89 11.13 18.10
CA GLU A 187 -0.65 11.67 18.65
C GLU A 187 0.53 11.35 17.73
N ILE A 188 1.40 12.35 17.51
CA ILE A 188 2.65 12.14 16.77
C ILE A 188 3.58 11.31 17.65
N PRO A 189 4.12 10.19 17.16
CA PRO A 189 5.06 9.37 17.92
C PRO A 189 6.27 10.21 18.39
N PRO A 190 6.72 10.09 19.66
CA PRO A 190 7.86 10.86 20.16
C PRO A 190 9.17 10.62 19.41
N ASP A 191 9.31 9.44 18.79
CA ASP A 191 10.47 9.00 18.02
C ASP A 191 10.27 9.12 16.50
N ALA A 192 9.21 9.82 16.07
CA ALA A 192 8.95 10.09 14.66
C ALA A 192 10.15 10.77 13.99
N ASP A 193 10.49 10.28 12.81
CA ASP A 193 11.65 10.71 12.03
C ASP A 193 11.34 10.84 10.54
N LYS A 194 10.07 10.70 10.16
CA LYS A 194 9.61 10.82 8.77
C LYS A 194 8.28 11.57 8.67
N ALA A 195 8.13 12.32 7.59
CA ALA A 195 6.89 13.01 7.26
C ALA A 195 6.58 12.92 5.78
N SER A 196 5.29 12.83 5.46
CA SER A 196 4.78 12.93 4.10
C SER A 196 4.12 14.29 3.90
N LEU A 197 4.50 14.96 2.81
CA LEU A 197 4.12 16.32 2.49
C LEU A 197 3.42 16.35 1.13
N ARG A 198 2.41 17.20 1.01
CA ARG A 198 1.83 17.60 -0.26
C ARG A 198 1.97 19.12 -0.39
N PHE A 199 2.59 19.60 -1.46
CA PHE A 199 2.72 21.04 -1.67
C PHE A 199 2.56 21.46 -3.13
N VAL A 200 2.11 22.69 -3.32
CA VAL A 200 2.06 23.36 -4.63
C VAL A 200 3.06 24.52 -4.59
N THR A 201 3.98 24.52 -5.54
CA THR A 201 5.00 25.58 -5.64
C THR A 201 4.41 26.82 -6.29
N LYS A 202 4.94 28.00 -5.96
CA LYS A 202 4.66 29.22 -6.73
C LYS A 202 5.04 29.04 -8.20
N HIS A 203 4.29 29.65 -9.11
CA HIS A 203 4.58 29.62 -10.54
C HIS A 203 5.74 30.55 -10.95
N GLU A 204 6.90 30.38 -10.32
CA GLU A 204 8.14 31.12 -10.60
C GLU A 204 9.28 30.16 -10.96
N SER A 205 10.23 30.65 -11.76
CA SER A 205 11.44 29.89 -12.08
C SER A 205 12.21 29.49 -10.83
N GLY A 206 12.57 28.21 -10.75
CA GLY A 206 13.36 27.65 -9.64
C GLY A 206 12.58 27.40 -8.34
N SER A 207 11.25 27.55 -8.31
CA SER A 207 10.47 27.40 -7.08
C SER A 207 10.65 26.06 -6.38
N LEU A 208 10.64 24.95 -7.13
CA LEU A 208 10.92 23.63 -6.56
C LEU A 208 12.36 23.53 -6.01
N SER A 209 13.34 24.07 -6.75
CA SER A 209 14.75 24.05 -6.33
C SER A 209 14.96 24.80 -5.01
N LYS A 210 14.27 25.94 -4.82
CA LYS A 210 14.31 26.70 -3.55
C LYS A 210 13.81 25.85 -2.37
N ILE A 211 12.69 25.14 -2.54
CA ILE A 211 12.13 24.25 -1.50
C ILE A 211 13.10 23.12 -1.18
N LEU A 212 13.64 22.44 -2.20
CA LEU A 212 14.61 21.35 -2.00
C LEU A 212 15.88 21.84 -1.30
N SER A 213 16.32 23.05 -1.62
CA SER A 213 17.46 23.70 -0.95
C SER A 213 17.17 23.96 0.52
N VAL A 214 15.97 24.43 0.87
CA VAL A 214 15.57 24.65 2.27
C VAL A 214 15.59 23.34 3.06
N LEU A 215 15.01 22.26 2.51
CA LEU A 215 15.02 20.95 3.15
C LEU A 215 16.47 20.48 3.40
N ALA A 216 17.33 20.57 2.38
CA ALA A 216 18.72 20.17 2.49
C ALA A 216 19.52 21.02 3.51
N MET A 217 19.32 22.34 3.55
CA MET A 217 19.98 23.23 4.51
C MET A 217 19.60 22.92 5.97
N HIS A 218 18.39 22.41 6.20
CA HIS A 218 17.96 21.95 7.53
C HIS A 218 18.34 20.49 7.81
N GLY A 219 19.03 19.82 6.89
CA GLY A 219 19.45 18.42 7.06
C GLY A 219 18.32 17.41 6.90
N LEU A 220 17.22 17.76 6.21
CA LEU A 220 16.15 16.82 5.87
C LEU A 220 16.57 15.99 4.65
N ASN A 221 16.44 14.67 4.77
CA ASN A 221 16.70 13.75 3.67
C ASN A 221 15.43 13.46 2.87
N LEU A 222 15.41 13.82 1.60
CA LEU A 222 14.28 13.55 0.70
C LEU A 222 14.33 12.10 0.21
N THR A 223 13.37 11.29 0.65
CA THR A 223 13.28 9.85 0.30
C THR A 223 12.32 9.57 -0.85
N LYS A 224 11.42 10.51 -1.15
CA LYS A 224 10.48 10.44 -2.27
C LYS A 224 10.14 11.83 -2.77
N ILE A 225 10.02 12.00 -4.07
CA ILE A 225 9.35 13.17 -4.66
C ILE A 225 8.62 12.78 -5.95
N GLN A 226 7.37 13.22 -6.08
CA GLN A 226 6.54 12.90 -7.22
C GLN A 226 5.63 14.08 -7.57
N SER A 227 5.67 14.53 -8.82
CA SER A 227 4.74 15.54 -9.34
C SER A 227 3.47 14.90 -9.87
N VAL A 228 2.33 15.56 -9.63
CA VAL A 228 1.00 15.15 -10.08
C VAL A 228 0.26 16.38 -10.58
N ALA A 229 -0.22 16.35 -11.82
CA ALA A 229 -0.97 17.45 -12.41
C ALA A 229 -2.26 17.74 -11.63
N ILE A 230 -2.54 19.02 -11.41
CA ILE A 230 -3.77 19.50 -10.77
C ILE A 230 -4.87 19.58 -11.83
N MET A 231 -5.95 18.81 -11.66
CA MET A 231 -6.98 18.65 -12.69
C MET A 231 -7.66 19.98 -13.08
N GLU A 232 -7.89 20.84 -12.09
CA GLU A 232 -8.57 22.13 -12.27
C GLU A 232 -7.64 23.25 -12.76
N ARG A 233 -6.32 23.01 -12.79
CA ARG A 233 -5.30 24.02 -13.08
C ARG A 233 -4.28 23.49 -14.08
N PRO A 234 -4.49 23.71 -15.39
CA PRO A 234 -3.60 23.23 -16.43
C PRO A 234 -2.16 23.67 -16.19
N TRP A 235 -1.21 22.74 -16.31
CA TRP A 235 0.24 22.97 -16.15
C TRP A 235 0.70 23.35 -14.74
N GLU A 236 -0.18 23.29 -13.75
CA GLU A 236 0.18 23.32 -12.33
C GLU A 236 0.28 21.90 -11.77
N TYR A 237 1.22 21.72 -10.84
CA TYR A 237 1.54 20.42 -10.26
C TYR A 237 1.54 20.51 -8.74
N ALA A 238 0.92 19.51 -8.11
CA ALA A 238 1.16 19.20 -6.71
C ALA A 238 2.34 18.23 -6.61
N PHE A 239 3.20 18.44 -5.63
CA PHE A 239 4.30 17.57 -5.30
C PHE A 239 3.98 16.78 -4.03
N TYR A 240 4.13 15.47 -4.11
CA TYR A 240 4.11 14.58 -2.96
C TYR A 240 5.55 14.23 -2.61
N ALA A 241 5.95 14.47 -1.36
CA ALA A 241 7.31 14.27 -0.91
C ALA A 241 7.35 13.58 0.44
N ASP A 242 8.30 12.65 0.60
CA ASP A 242 8.60 12.06 1.90
C ASP A 242 9.97 12.50 2.35
N VAL A 243 10.04 13.05 3.56
CA VAL A 243 11.28 13.57 4.15
C VAL A 243 11.56 12.85 5.45
N MET A 244 12.80 12.40 5.62
CA MET A 244 13.31 12.00 6.91
C MET A 244 14.00 13.19 7.57
N PHE A 245 13.88 13.28 8.89
CA PHE A 245 14.39 14.39 9.69
C PHE A 245 15.03 13.93 10.99
N PRO A 246 16.03 14.65 11.52
CA PRO A 246 16.73 14.25 12.74
C PRO A 246 15.94 14.54 14.02
N SER A 247 15.04 15.52 14.00
CA SER A 247 14.17 15.86 15.13
C SER A 247 12.92 16.62 14.66
N LEU A 248 11.83 16.53 15.44
CA LEU A 248 10.61 17.30 15.18
C LEU A 248 10.87 18.82 15.17
N SER A 249 11.78 19.34 16.01
CA SER A 249 12.14 20.75 15.99
C SER A 249 12.82 21.16 14.67
N THR A 250 13.71 20.32 14.14
CA THR A 250 14.38 20.56 12.85
C THR A 250 13.37 20.52 11.71
N PHE A 251 12.45 19.55 11.74
CA PHE A 251 11.37 19.45 10.78
C PHE A 251 10.48 20.70 10.81
N ASN A 252 10.00 21.12 11.99
CA ASN A 252 9.13 22.28 12.13
C ASN A 252 9.78 23.57 11.61
N ALA A 253 11.07 23.80 11.93
CA ALA A 253 11.82 24.94 11.42
C ALA A 253 11.92 24.94 9.88
N ALA A 254 12.20 23.77 9.29
CA ALA A 254 12.26 23.65 7.83
C ALA A 254 10.89 23.91 7.18
N ILE A 255 9.83 23.35 7.75
CA ILE A 255 8.46 23.48 7.24
C ILE A 255 7.93 24.90 7.34
N GLU A 256 8.28 25.64 8.40
CA GLU A 256 7.95 27.07 8.52
C GLU A 256 8.49 27.85 7.32
N VAL A 257 9.76 27.65 6.96
CA VAL A 257 10.38 28.30 5.79
C VAL A 257 9.75 27.85 4.48
N VAL A 258 9.50 26.54 4.32
CA VAL A 258 8.86 25.99 3.11
C VAL A 258 7.46 26.57 2.93
N SER A 259 6.70 26.76 4.01
CA SER A 259 5.33 27.29 3.95
C SER A 259 5.24 28.67 3.26
N HIS A 260 6.25 29.53 3.47
CA HIS A 260 6.34 30.84 2.83
C HIS A 260 6.72 30.78 1.34
N GLN A 261 7.28 29.65 0.89
CA GLN A 261 7.71 29.42 -0.50
C GLN A 261 6.68 28.63 -1.33
N THR A 262 5.66 28.07 -0.68
CA THR A 262 4.58 27.32 -1.31
C THR A 262 3.29 28.14 -1.40
N GLU A 263 2.45 27.83 -2.38
CA GLU A 263 1.06 28.34 -2.40
C GLU A 263 0.15 27.53 -1.47
N GLN A 264 0.40 26.22 -1.41
CA GLN A 264 -0.28 25.29 -0.54
C GLN A 264 0.76 24.33 0.03
N LEU A 265 0.71 24.09 1.33
CA LEU A 265 1.50 23.08 2.01
C LEU A 265 0.59 22.33 2.97
N GLU A 266 0.58 21.02 2.82
CA GLU A 266 -0.13 20.11 3.70
C GLU A 266 0.86 19.06 4.21
N ILE A 267 0.94 18.94 5.54
CA ILE A 267 1.59 17.80 6.17
C ILE A 267 0.55 16.67 6.19
N GLN A 268 0.74 15.64 5.38
CA GLN A 268 -0.17 14.50 5.28
C GLN A 268 0.01 13.52 6.44
N GLY A 269 1.17 13.52 7.10
CA GLY A 269 1.43 12.77 8.32
C GLY A 269 2.86 12.91 8.80
N ILE A 270 3.06 12.65 10.09
CA ILE A 270 4.37 12.62 10.76
C ILE A 270 4.40 11.32 11.56
N TYR A 271 5.35 10.45 11.24
CA TYR A 271 5.35 9.07 11.70
C TYR A 271 6.76 8.51 11.80
N LYS A 272 6.85 7.29 12.36
CA LYS A 272 8.10 6.55 12.43
C LYS A 272 8.40 5.85 11.10
N HIS A 273 9.59 6.08 10.54
CA HIS A 273 10.10 5.31 9.41
C HIS A 273 10.20 3.83 9.80
N ASN A 274 9.59 2.96 9.00
CA ASN A 274 9.54 1.53 9.29
C ASN A 274 9.92 0.71 8.04
N GLU A 275 11.21 0.43 7.89
CA GLU A 275 11.75 -0.43 6.82
C GLU A 275 11.76 -1.93 7.17
N SER A 276 11.39 -2.29 8.40
CA SER A 276 11.41 -3.68 8.90
C SER A 276 10.24 -4.49 8.38
#